data_AF-A0A7W0MGW9-F1
#
_entry.id   AF-A0A7W0MGW9-F1
#
_cell.length_a   1.000
_cell.length_b   1.000
_cell.length_c   1.000
_cell.angle_alpha   90.00
_cell.angle_beta   90.00
_cell.angle_gamma   90.00
#
_symmetry.space_group_name_H-M   'P 1'
#
loop_
_entity.id
_entity.type
_entity.pdbx_description
1 polymer ?
#
loop_
_entity_poly.entity_id
_entity_poly.type
_entity_poly.pdbx_seq_one_letter_code
_entity_poly.pdbx_strand_id
1 'polypeptide(L)' 'MKPFAYSRATQAAAAVRQVSSERSAKFIAGGTNLLDLMKSGVELPDRLVDIARLPLAEITTLRQGGVRLGAMARNST' A
#
# COMPACT_ATOMS: atom_id res chain seq x y z
N MET A 1 -15.35 0.76 -12.51
CA MET A 1 -14.07 0.06 -12.21
C MET A 1 -13.81 -0.99 -13.28
N LYS A 2 -12.58 -1.05 -13.82
CA LYS A 2 -12.17 -2.10 -14.77
C LYS A 2 -11.60 -3.33 -14.03
N PRO A 3 -11.53 -4.51 -14.65
CA PRO A 3 -10.79 -5.65 -14.08
C PRO A 3 -9.32 -5.31 -13.80
N PHE A 4 -8.78 -5.87 -12.72
CA PHE A 4 -7.37 -5.71 -12.33
C PHE A 4 -6.85 -7.01 -11.69
N ALA A 5 -5.56 -7.26 -11.81
CA ALA A 5 -4.87 -8.30 -11.06
C ALA A 5 -4.68 -7.87 -9.61
N TYR A 6 -4.66 -8.84 -8.69
CA TYR A 6 -4.42 -8.57 -7.28
C TYR A 6 -3.35 -9.54 -6.76
N SER A 7 -2.37 -9.02 -6.05
CA SER A 7 -1.30 -9.79 -5.42
C SER A 7 -1.03 -9.29 -4.01
N ARG A 8 -0.76 -10.23 -3.09
CA ARG A 8 -0.34 -9.89 -1.73
C ARG A 8 1.16 -9.94 -1.62
N ALA A 9 1.76 -8.86 -1.15
CA ALA A 9 3.18 -8.83 -0.88
C ALA A 9 3.49 -9.53 0.45
N THR A 10 4.53 -10.36 0.46
CA THR A 10 5.07 -11.00 1.68
C THR A 10 6.26 -10.22 2.27
N GLN A 11 6.85 -9.33 1.50
CA GLN A 11 7.97 -8.47 1.91
C GLN A 11 7.93 -7.13 1.17
N ALA A 12 8.39 -6.05 1.81
CA ALA A 12 8.38 -4.71 1.24
C ALA A 12 9.17 -4.65 -0.08
N ALA A 13 10.34 -5.28 -0.14
CA ALA A 13 11.16 -5.32 -1.35
C ALA A 13 10.47 -6.00 -2.54
N ALA A 14 9.63 -7.02 -2.30
CA ALA A 14 8.86 -7.65 -3.37
C ALA A 14 7.73 -6.75 -3.87
N ALA A 15 7.06 -6.04 -2.95
CA ALA A 15 6.04 -5.06 -3.31
C ALA A 15 6.63 -3.96 -4.21
N VAL A 16 7.78 -3.40 -3.81
CA VAL A 16 8.50 -2.40 -4.60
C VAL A 16 8.86 -2.93 -5.98
N ARG A 17 9.45 -4.12 -6.07
CA ARG A 17 9.79 -4.71 -7.38
C ARG A 17 8.56 -4.85 -8.29
N GLN A 18 7.44 -5.35 -7.77
CA GLN A 18 6.21 -5.52 -8.57
C GLN A 18 5.66 -4.19 -9.08
N VAL A 19 5.60 -3.17 -8.22
CA VAL A 19 5.11 -1.84 -8.63
C VAL A 19 6.10 -1.14 -9.57
N SER A 20 7.41 -1.33 -9.38
CA SER A 20 8.43 -0.77 -10.28
C SER A 20 8.49 -1.46 -11.64
N SER A 21 8.11 -2.74 -11.74
CA SER A 21 8.11 -3.48 -13.01
C SER A 21 6.88 -3.23 -13.88
N GLU A 22 5.76 -2.80 -13.29
CA GLU A 22 4.49 -2.57 -13.98
C GLU A 22 4.03 -1.13 -13.75
N ARG A 23 4.14 -0.25 -14.76
CA ARG A 23 3.85 1.20 -14.61
C ARG A 23 2.44 1.50 -14.09
N SER A 24 1.47 0.64 -14.40
CA SER A 24 0.07 0.78 -13.96
C SER A 24 -0.24 0.04 -12.65
N ALA A 25 0.73 -0.64 -12.04
CA ALA A 25 0.54 -1.26 -10.74
C ALA A 25 0.53 -0.20 -9.64
N LYS A 26 -0.34 -0.38 -8.64
CA LYS A 26 -0.42 0.48 -7.46
C LYS A 26 -0.41 -0.33 -6.18
N PHE A 27 0.17 0.24 -5.13
CA PHE A 27 0.01 -0.30 -3.79
C PHE A 27 -1.43 -0.12 -3.32
N ILE A 28 -1.94 -1.09 -2.56
CA ILE A 28 -3.20 -0.95 -1.82
C ILE A 28 -2.96 -1.27 -0.34
N ALA A 29 -3.46 -0.38 0.52
CA ALA A 29 -3.44 -0.51 1.97
C ALA A 29 -4.89 -0.58 2.48
N GLY A 30 -5.36 0.40 3.26
CA GLY A 30 -6.77 0.49 3.69
C GLY A 30 -7.76 0.76 2.56
N GLY A 31 -7.28 1.28 1.42
CA GLY A 31 -8.08 1.42 0.19
C GLY A 31 -9.16 2.50 0.20
N THR A 32 -9.32 3.23 1.29
CA THR A 32 -10.38 4.24 1.48
C THR A 32 -10.41 5.32 0.40
N ASN A 33 -9.23 5.75 -0.10
CA ASN A 33 -9.14 6.71 -1.22
C ASN A 33 -9.03 6.01 -2.58
N LEU A 34 -8.11 5.05 -2.73
CA LEU A 34 -7.81 4.44 -4.04
C LEU A 34 -9.02 3.69 -4.62
N LEU A 35 -9.79 2.96 -3.81
CA LEU A 35 -10.96 2.24 -4.31
C LEU A 35 -12.08 3.19 -4.77
N ASP A 36 -12.22 4.35 -4.14
CA ASP A 36 -13.18 5.36 -4.56
C ASP A 36 -12.81 5.93 -5.93
N LEU A 37 -11.55 6.32 -6.11
CA LEU A 37 -11.01 6.78 -7.40
C LEU A 37 -11.12 5.72 -8.51
N MET A 38 -11.01 4.42 -8.16
CA MET A 38 -11.20 3.33 -9.11
C MET A 38 -12.67 3.11 -9.50
N LYS A 39 -13.61 3.42 -8.60
CA LYS A 39 -15.05 3.35 -8.89
C LYS A 39 -15.46 4.47 -9.84
N SER A 40 -14.98 5.69 -9.59
CA SER A 40 -15.24 6.86 -10.44
C SER A 40 -14.47 6.84 -11.77
N GLY A 41 -13.50 5.92 -11.93
CA GLY A 41 -12.74 5.75 -13.16
C GLY A 41 -11.55 6.71 -13.31
N VAL A 42 -11.23 7.47 -12.27
CA VAL A 42 -10.05 8.35 -12.21
C VAL A 42 -8.77 7.52 -12.14
N GLU A 43 -8.78 6.46 -11.32
CA GLU A 43 -7.66 5.53 -11.17
C GLU A 43 -7.95 4.22 -11.89
N LEU A 44 -7.06 3.82 -12.80
CA LEU A 44 -7.24 2.64 -13.65
C LEU A 44 -6.03 1.69 -13.58
N PRO A 45 -5.63 1.21 -12.38
CA PRO A 45 -4.50 0.29 -12.26
C PRO A 45 -4.82 -1.06 -12.91
N ASP A 46 -3.83 -1.67 -13.57
CA ASP A 46 -3.96 -3.06 -14.04
C ASP A 46 -3.66 -4.07 -12.94
N ARG A 47 -2.96 -3.64 -11.88
CA ARG A 47 -2.61 -4.47 -10.72
C ARG A 47 -2.69 -3.68 -9.43
N LEU A 48 -3.24 -4.32 -8.40
CA LEU A 48 -3.11 -3.89 -7.01
C LEU A 48 -2.16 -4.82 -6.25
N VAL A 49 -1.16 -4.22 -5.60
CA VAL A 49 -0.21 -4.91 -4.72
C VAL A 49 -0.57 -4.58 -3.27
N ASP A 50 -1.16 -5.55 -2.57
CA ASP A 50 -1.59 -5.40 -1.18
C ASP A 50 -0.40 -5.48 -0.23
N ILE A 51 -0.21 -4.41 0.55
CA ILE A 51 0.84 -4.26 1.56
C ILE A 51 0.31 -4.33 3.00
N ALA A 52 -0.99 -4.56 3.20
CA ALA A 52 -1.65 -4.47 4.51
C ALA A 52 -1.18 -5.50 5.54
N ARG A 53 -0.53 -6.58 5.07
CA ARG A 53 0.03 -7.63 5.93
C ARG A 53 1.52 -7.47 6.20
N LEU A 54 2.18 -6.49 5.58
CA LEU A 54 3.58 -6.24 5.87
C LEU A 54 3.72 -5.66 7.28
N PRO A 55 4.78 -6.01 8.03
CA PRO A 55 5.03 -5.51 9.38
C PRO A 55 5.54 -4.06 9.35
N LEU A 56 4.72 -3.16 8.82
CA LEU A 56 5.03 -1.74 8.61
C LEU A 56 4.13 -0.83 9.45
N ALA A 57 3.47 -1.37 10.48
CA ALA A 57 2.52 -0.64 11.32
C ALA A 57 3.14 -0.13 12.64
N GLU A 58 4.40 -0.47 12.91
CA GLU A 58 5.05 -0.19 14.17
C GLU A 58 5.24 1.33 14.39
N ILE A 59 4.93 1.79 15.61
CA ILE A 59 5.21 3.14 16.08
C ILE A 59 6.29 3.03 17.14
N THR A 60 7.46 3.63 16.90
CA THR A 60 8.64 3.51 17.77
C THR A 60 9.26 4.86 18.08
N THR A 61 9.71 5.05 19.31
CA THR A 61 10.58 6.16 19.69
C THR A 61 12.00 5.89 19.21
N LEU A 62 12.68 6.93 18.74
CA LEU A 62 14.05 6.82 18.26
C LEU A 62 15.04 7.14 19.38
N ARG A 63 16.21 6.49 19.36
CA ARG A 63 17.25 6.63 20.40
C ARG A 63 17.74 8.07 20.61
N GLN A 64 17.72 8.89 19.56
CA GLN A 64 18.15 10.29 19.59
C GLN A 64 16.98 11.27 19.78
N GLY A 65 15.81 10.77 20.16
CA GLY A 65 14.57 11.53 20.19
C GLY A 65 13.77 11.44 18.89
N GLY A 66 12.49 11.80 18.95
CA GLY A 66 11.55 11.68 17.83
C GLY A 66 10.82 10.34 17.77
N VAL A 67 9.90 10.22 16.81
CA VAL A 67 9.01 9.07 16.63
C VAL A 67 9.05 8.63 15.16
N ARG A 68 9.20 7.34 14.92
CA ARG A 68 8.99 6.69 13.62
C ARG A 68 7.58 6.11 13.58
N LEU A 69 6.78 6.61 12.66
CA LEU A 69 5.45 6.09 12.36
C LEU A 69 5.53 5.14 11.15
N GLY A 70 5.13 3.90 11.34
CA GLY A 70 5.04 2.93 10.26
C GLY A 70 3.97 3.31 9.22
N ALA A 71 4.27 3.09 7.93
CA ALA A 71 3.36 3.43 6.84
C ALA A 71 2.00 2.69 6.87
N MET A 72 1.93 1.56 7.57
CA MET A 72 0.72 0.78 7.77
C MET A 72 0.07 1.01 9.15
N ALA A 73 0.53 2.01 9.92
CA ALA A 73 -0.16 2.41 11.14
C ALA A 73 -1.58 2.86 10.79
N ARG A 74 -2.57 2.43 11.57
CA ARG A 74 -3.96 2.85 11.37
C ARG A 74 -4.16 4.28 11.88
N ASN A 75 -5.04 5.03 11.22
CA ASN A 75 -5.42 6.38 11.65
C ASN A 75 -6.02 6.40 13.06
N SER A 76 -6.72 5.33 13.44
CA SER A 76 -7.23 5.10 14.78
C SER A 76 -7.10 3.62 15.13
N THR A 77 -7.08 3.33 16.42
CA THR A 77 -7.16 1.97 16.96
C THR A 77 -8.51 1.34 16.71
#